data_AF-A0A820GJ59-F1
#
_entry.id   AF-A0A820GJ59-F1
#
_cell.length_a   1.000
_cell.length_b   1.000
_cell.length_c   1.000
_cell.angle_alpha   90.00
_cell.angle_beta   90.00
_cell.angle_gamma   90.00
#
_symmetry.space_group_name_H-M   'P 1'
#
loop_
_entity.id
_entity.type
_entity.pdbx_description
1 polymer ?
#
loop_
_entity_poly.entity_id
_entity_poly.type
_entity_poly.pdbx_seq_one_letter_code
_entity_poly.pdbx_strand_id
1 'polypeptide(L)'
;MIKIDIEASESFMCESGSKIFEEINIPYIMMEWSRIRSKYQERYRFMIDFFSARGYVATNQLCRDLRTEDWLKNWPGNVFWLKRNYPRQLLCANAKQLQ
;
A
#
# COMPACT_ATOMS: atom_id res chain seq x y z
N MET A 1 4.67 -16.59 2.95
CA MET A 1 4.30 -15.29 2.35
C MET A 1 3.57 -14.50 3.43
N ILE A 2 4.06 -13.31 3.78
CA ILE A 2 3.44 -12.49 4.84
C ILE A 2 2.56 -11.44 4.17
N LYS A 3 1.27 -11.41 4.53
CA LYS A 3 0.33 -10.33 4.22
C LYS A 3 0.21 -9.48 5.48
N ILE A 4 0.25 -8.15 5.33
CA ILE A 4 -0.09 -7.22 6.42
C ILE A 4 -1.36 -6.48 6.00
N ASP A 5 -2.34 -6.51 6.90
CA ASP A 5 -3.54 -5.69 6.88
C ASP A 5 -3.36 -4.58 7.92
N ILE A 6 -3.54 -3.32 7.54
CA ILE A 6 -3.34 -2.19 8.44
C ILE A 6 -4.61 -1.35 8.41
N GLU A 7 -5.30 -1.30 9.54
CA GLU A 7 -6.49 -0.50 9.73
C GLU A 7 -6.22 0.63 10.73
N ALA A 8 -6.70 1.84 10.42
CA ALA A 8 -6.79 3.03 11.29
C ALA A 8 -5.47 3.69 11.78
N SER A 9 -4.33 2.99 11.77
CA SER A 9 -3.04 3.50 12.27
C SER A 9 -1.87 3.35 11.28
N GLU A 10 -2.15 3.44 9.98
CA GLU A 10 -1.17 3.18 8.93
C GLU A 10 0.08 4.07 9.01
N SER A 11 -0.08 5.34 9.40
CA SER A 11 1.07 6.25 9.52
C SER A 11 1.94 5.96 10.73
N PHE A 12 1.33 5.65 11.88
CA PHE A 12 2.07 5.29 13.08
C PHE A 12 2.88 4.01 12.87
N MET A 13 2.33 3.03 12.13
CA MET A 13 3.06 1.82 11.77
C MET A 13 4.20 2.11 10.80
N CYS A 14 4.01 2.99 9.82
CA CYS A 14 5.10 3.42 8.93
C CYS A 14 6.20 4.21 9.68
N GLU A 15 5.83 5.03 10.67
CA GLU A 15 6.75 5.83 11.49
C GLU A 15 7.55 4.96 12.47
N SER A 16 6.90 4.06 13.20
CA SER A 16 7.53 3.21 14.24
C SER A 16 8.11 1.91 13.69
N GLY A 17 7.57 1.41 12.58
CA GLY A 17 7.86 0.10 12.01
C GLY A 17 8.85 0.10 10.85
N SER A 18 9.55 1.21 10.56
CA SER A 18 10.48 1.28 9.41
C SER A 18 11.48 0.11 9.38
N LYS A 19 12.04 -0.27 10.52
CA LYS A 19 12.98 -1.41 10.64
C LYS A 19 12.36 -2.74 10.23
N ILE A 20 11.07 -2.95 10.52
CA ILE A 20 10.36 -4.18 10.13
C ILE A 20 10.30 -4.31 8.60
N PHE A 21 10.11 -3.21 7.88
CA PHE A 21 10.09 -3.23 6.40
C PHE A 21 11.47 -3.41 5.77
N GLU A 22 12.55 -3.17 6.53
CA GLU A 22 13.94 -3.41 6.13
C GLU A 22 14.36 -4.85 6.42
N GLU A 23 13.98 -5.38 7.58
CA GLU A 23 14.35 -6.72 8.04
C GLU A 23 13.44 -7.82 7.48
N ILE A 24 12.15 -7.52 7.27
CA ILE A 24 11.16 -8.46 6.78
C ILE A 24 10.80 -8.14 5.34
N ASN A 25 10.98 -9.13 4.47
CA ASN A 25 10.58 -9.00 3.08
C ASN A 25 9.05 -9.18 2.94
N ILE A 26 8.32 -8.08 3.08
CA ILE A 26 6.86 -8.04 2.93
C ILE A 26 6.52 -7.84 1.45
N PRO A 27 5.99 -8.84 0.73
CA PRO A 27 5.74 -8.71 -0.70
C PRO A 27 4.46 -7.93 -1.03
N TYR A 28 3.52 -7.88 -0.08
CA TYR A 28 2.15 -7.45 -0.32
C TYR A 28 1.55 -6.80 0.92
N ILE A 29 0.95 -5.62 0.73
CA ILE A 29 0.29 -4.84 1.77
C ILE A 29 -1.04 -4.37 1.21
N MET A 30 -2.12 -4.61 1.94
CA MET A 30 -3.42 -4.01 1.66
C MET A 30 -3.63 -2.83 2.62
N MET A 31 -4.13 -1.73 2.10
CA MET A 31 -4.38 -0.52 2.88
C MET A 31 -5.74 0.05 2.52
N GLU A 32 -6.54 0.37 3.54
CA GLU A 32 -7.78 1.10 3.35
C GLU A 32 -7.48 2.59 3.12
N TRP A 33 -7.77 3.05 1.91
CA TRP A 33 -7.64 4.44 1.51
C TRP A 33 -8.90 5.22 1.88
N SER A 34 -8.89 5.82 3.07
CA SER A 34 -10.10 6.45 3.63
C SER A 34 -10.62 7.63 2.79
N ARG A 35 -11.93 7.88 2.91
CA ARG A 35 -12.61 9.05 2.32
C ARG A 35 -12.17 10.38 2.95
N ILE A 36 -11.57 10.35 4.14
CA ILE A 36 -11.07 11.55 4.84
C ILE A 36 -9.65 11.95 4.41
N ARG A 37 -9.09 11.34 3.35
CA ARG A 37 -7.73 11.63 2.84
C ARG A 37 -7.47 13.11 2.53
N SER A 38 -8.51 13.85 2.12
CA SER A 38 -8.41 15.30 1.87
C SER A 38 -8.14 16.12 3.15
N LYS A 39 -8.54 15.60 4.32
CA LYS A 39 -8.34 16.22 5.63
C LYS A 39 -6.96 15.94 6.24
N TYR A 40 -6.32 14.82 5.86
CA TYR A 40 -5.05 14.37 6.44
C TYR A 40 -3.95 14.22 5.39
N GLN A 41 -3.80 15.21 4.51
CA GLN A 41 -3.01 15.03 3.29
C GLN A 41 -1.54 14.64 3.55
N GLU A 42 -0.93 15.24 4.56
CA GLU A 42 0.47 14.95 4.93
C GLU A 42 0.67 13.49 5.34
N ARG A 43 -0.29 12.91 6.08
CA ARG A 43 -0.27 11.50 6.48
C ARG A 43 -0.25 10.57 5.27
N TYR A 44 -1.13 10.82 4.31
CA TYR A 44 -1.24 9.99 3.10
C TYR A 44 -0.05 10.18 2.17
N ARG A 45 0.46 11.41 2.04
CA ARG A 45 1.68 11.70 1.30
C ARG A 45 2.87 10.96 1.88
N PHE A 46 3.04 11.00 3.21
CA PHE A 46 4.09 10.24 3.89
C PHE A 46 4.02 8.74 3.57
N MET A 47 2.83 8.13 3.60
CA MET A 47 2.69 6.70 3.25
C MET A 47 3.08 6.41 1.80
N ILE A 48 2.69 7.26 0.86
CA ILE A 48 3.06 7.11 -0.55
C ILE A 48 4.57 7.18 -0.71
N ASP A 49 5.20 8.17 -0.10
CA ASP A 49 6.65 8.37 -0.15
C ASP A 49 7.38 7.20 0.52
N PHE A 50 6.87 6.72 1.67
CA PHE A 50 7.42 5.59 2.42
C PHE A 50 7.46 4.30 1.59
N PHE A 51 6.36 3.95 0.93
CA PHE A 51 6.29 2.74 0.11
C PHE A 51 7.03 2.88 -1.23
N SER A 52 6.95 4.06 -1.85
CA SER A 52 7.65 4.32 -3.12
C SER A 52 9.17 4.25 -2.94
N ALA A 53 9.70 4.82 -1.85
CA ALA A 53 11.12 4.75 -1.51
C ALA A 53 11.61 3.31 -1.28
N ARG A 54 10.72 2.39 -0.88
CA ARG A 54 11.02 0.97 -0.63
C ARG A 54 10.71 0.06 -1.82
N GLY A 55 10.48 0.64 -3.00
CA GLY A 55 10.29 -0.11 -4.24
C GLY A 55 8.94 -0.82 -4.34
N TYR A 56 7.91 -0.31 -3.67
CA TYR A 56 6.54 -0.77 -3.86
C TYR A 56 5.86 -0.01 -5.01
N VAL A 57 4.84 -0.63 -5.59
CA VAL A 57 3.95 -0.02 -6.58
C VAL A 57 2.52 -0.14 -6.06
N ALA A 58 1.80 0.98 -6.05
CA ALA A 58 0.39 1.02 -5.72
C ALA A 58 -0.44 0.46 -6.87
N THR A 59 -1.39 -0.40 -6.54
CA THR A 59 -2.33 -1.00 -7.48
C THR A 59 -3.74 -1.03 -6.89
N ASN A 60 -4.74 -1.10 -7.76
CA ASN A 60 -6.12 -1.38 -7.34
C ASN A 60 -6.37 -2.90 -7.25
N GLN A 61 -7.57 -3.28 -6.84
CA GLN A 61 -8.01 -4.68 -6.74
C GLN A 61 -7.92 -5.49 -8.05
N LEU A 62 -7.91 -4.79 -9.20
CA LEU A 62 -7.74 -5.41 -10.51
C LEU A 62 -6.26 -5.51 -10.91
N CYS A 63 -5.34 -5.20 -9.98
CA CYS A 63 -3.91 -5.09 -10.21
C CYS A 63 -3.50 -4.12 -11.32
N ARG A 64 -4.29 -3.05 -11.50
CA ARG A 64 -3.91 -1.93 -12.35
C ARG A 64 -3.13 -0.92 -11.54
N ASP A 65 -2.06 -0.40 -12.12
CA ASP A 65 -1.19 0.58 -11.48
C ASP A 65 -1.96 1.85 -11.17
N LEU A 66 -1.77 2.33 -9.95
CA LEU A 66 -2.28 3.61 -9.52
C LEU A 66 -1.18 4.64 -9.67
N ARG A 67 -1.50 5.75 -10.31
CA ARG A 67 -0.61 6.90 -10.40
C ARG A 67 -0.52 7.57 -9.04
N THR A 68 0.69 7.68 -8.53
CA THR A 68 0.96 8.31 -7.23
C THR A 68 0.57 9.77 -7.19
N GLU A 69 0.51 10.48 -8.32
CA GLU A 69 0.09 11.88 -8.40
C GLU A 69 -1.43 12.07 -8.20
N ASP A 70 -2.23 11.03 -8.48
CA ASP A 70 -3.69 11.09 -8.49
C ASP A 70 -4.34 10.65 -7.17
N TRP A 71 -3.53 10.47 -6.13
CA TRP A 71 -3.93 9.80 -4.88
C TRP A 71 -5.03 10.51 -4.08
N LEU A 72 -5.15 11.84 -4.20
CA LEU A 72 -6.26 12.57 -3.59
C LEU A 72 -7.59 12.35 -4.33
N LYS A 73 -7.55 12.17 -5.65
CA LYS A 73 -8.74 12.22 -6.51
C LYS A 73 -9.30 10.83 -6.77
N ASN A 74 -8.48 9.94 -7.32
CA ASN A 74 -8.95 8.76 -8.07
C ASN A 74 -8.57 7.43 -7.43
N TRP A 75 -7.93 7.44 -6.27
CA TRP A 75 -7.55 6.19 -5.62
C TRP A 75 -8.78 5.45 -5.06
N PRO A 76 -8.86 4.13 -5.27
CA PRO A 76 -9.94 3.29 -4.77
C PRO A 76 -9.92 3.21 -3.25
N GLY A 77 -11.00 2.71 -2.65
CA GLY A 77 -11.08 2.49 -1.20
C GLY A 77 -10.04 1.52 -0.66
N ASN A 78 -9.60 0.53 -1.46
CA ASN A 78 -8.53 -0.39 -1.11
C ASN A 78 -7.36 -0.24 -2.08
N VAL A 79 -6.18 0.05 -1.53
CA VAL A 79 -4.93 0.22 -2.27
C VAL A 79 -3.99 -0.91 -1.88
N PHE A 80 -3.37 -1.51 -2.89
CA PHE A 80 -2.46 -2.64 -2.72
C PHE A 80 -1.05 -2.23 -3.10
N TRP A 81 -0.13 -2.33 -2.15
CA TRP A 81 1.29 -2.06 -2.39
C TRP A 81 2.02 -3.35 -2.68
N LEU A 82 2.56 -3.47 -3.89
CA LEU A 82 3.26 -4.66 -4.38
C LEU A 82 4.75 -4.37 -4.48
N LYS A 83 5.59 -5.21 -3.85
CA LYS A 83 7.03 -5.06 -3.94
C LYS A 83 7.53 -5.49 -5.32
N ARG A 84 8.28 -4.63 -6.03
CA ARG A 84 8.68 -4.85 -7.44
C ARG A 84 9.48 -6.12 -7.69
N ASN A 85 10.19 -6.62 -6.69
CA ASN A 85 11.01 -7.82 -6.78
C ASN A 85 10.24 -9.14 -6.62
N TYR A 86 8.91 -9.09 -6.48
CA TYR A 86 8.07 -10.28 -6.42
C TYR A 86 7.26 -10.49 -7.71
N PRO A 87 6.95 -11.75 -8.08
CA PRO A 87 6.11 -12.04 -9.24
C PRO A 87 4.71 -11.43 -9.07
N ARG A 88 4.42 -10.37 -9.85
CA ARG A 88 3.13 -9.66 -9.80
C ARG A 88 1.93 -10.59 -9.97
N GLN A 89 2.03 -11.57 -10.86
CA GLN A 89 0.95 -12.55 -11.12
C GLN A 89 0.57 -13.32 -9.86
N LEU A 90 1.55 -13.68 -9.02
CA LEU A 90 1.33 -14.38 -7.75
C LEU A 90 0.62 -13.47 -6.75
N LEU A 91 1.07 -12.22 -6.61
CA LEU A 91 0.50 -11.28 -5.65
C LEU A 91 -0.93 -10.87 -6.02
N CYS A 92 -1.18 -10.69 -7.31
CA CYS A 92 -2.48 -10.31 -7.85
C CYS A 92 -3.53 -11.42 -7.83
N ALA A 93 -3.10 -12.69 -7.93
CA ALA A 93 -4.01 -13.82 -7.75
C ALA A 93 -4.56 -13.88 -6.32
N ASN A 94 -3.71 -13.60 -5.33
CA ASN A 94 -4.09 -13.59 -3.91
C ASN A 94 -5.01 -12.40 -3.56
N ALA A 95 -4.83 -11.25 -4.21
CA ALA A 95 -5.72 -10.09 -4.03
C ALA A 95 -7.18 -10.37 -4.45
N LYS A 96 -7.40 -11.32 -5.37
CA LYS A 96 -8.74 -11.72 -5.84
C LYS A 96 -9.45 -12.74 -4.94
N GLN A 97 -8.73 -13.45 -4.09
CA GLN A 97 -9.27 -14.53 -3.24
C GLN A 97 -9.83 -14.07 -1.89
N LEU A 98 -9.82 -12.76 -1.62
CA LEU A 98 -10.26 -12.16 -0.35
C LEU A 98 -11.70 -11.59 -0.42
N GLN A 99 -12.53 -12.13 -1.31
CA GLN A 99 -13.99 -11.98 -1.29
C GLN A 99 -14.62 -13.05 -0.40
#